data_AF-A0A0C4WHY2-F1
#
_entry.id   AF-A0A0C4WHY2-F1
#
_cell.length_a   1.000
_cell.length_b   1.000
_cell.length_c   1.000
_cell.angle_alpha   90.00
_cell.angle_beta   90.00
_cell.angle_gamma   90.00
#
_symmetry.space_group_name_H-M   'P 1'
#
loop_
_entity.id
_entity.type
_entity.pdbx_description
1 polymer ?
#
loop_
_entity_poly.entity_id
_entity_poly.type
_entity_poly.pdbx_seq_one_letter_code
_entity_poly.pdbx_strand_id
1 'polypeptide(L)'
;MKARSALISLLAVCTLMATDHPAQAADITPKSLTDVVKREGWAKACPQIQPKLDALQEPGDFSGNDWRDYVTLKGWCLVETRREAEAIDFLENKLAVGRRAPCLLDILGTSLFRSGLDAEAIATFEEALENELPAHDRPNVYSKLATAYMRLAATSSGGQMTDPNALAQAERYARLALESDKEPVPAVYSQLAHVKMAQQKHDEAIELLKVALEKNATYKGWPSPGLRKAMDAQFLMGLGQAHYLKGERERGLLLMDVALDTAPTEPQKSVLNTIRDNTLKPRPLEQLPRPLRPLVPLDKGI
;
A
#
# COMPACT_ATOMS: atom_id res chain seq x y z
N MET A 1 58.74 72.98 6.00
CA MET A 1 58.28 73.05 4.60
C MET A 1 58.54 71.67 3.98
N LYS A 2 57.51 70.87 3.71
CA LYS A 2 57.01 70.52 2.36
C LYS A 2 58.15 70.47 1.32
N ALA A 3 58.34 69.47 0.46
CA ALA A 3 57.79 68.16 0.17
C ALA A 3 58.58 67.66 -1.06
N ARG A 4 58.77 66.35 -1.26
CA ARG A 4 58.31 65.62 -2.47
C ARG A 4 58.87 64.20 -2.53
N SER A 5 57.92 63.30 -2.80
CA SER A 5 58.02 61.87 -2.97
C SER A 5 58.74 61.44 -4.25
N ALA A 6 59.40 60.30 -4.18
CA ALA A 6 59.50 59.33 -5.26
C ALA A 6 59.61 57.93 -4.64
N LEU A 7 58.59 57.08 -4.78
CA LEU A 7 58.75 55.64 -4.61
C LEU A 7 57.69 54.93 -5.44
N ILE A 8 58.20 54.16 -6.38
CA ILE A 8 57.48 53.39 -7.38
C ILE A 8 57.16 52.01 -6.78
N SER A 9 55.88 51.68 -6.90
CA SER A 9 55.18 50.39 -6.98
C SER A 9 55.97 49.08 -6.81
N LEU A 10 55.51 48.22 -5.90
CA LEU A 10 55.20 46.80 -6.16
C LEU A 10 54.54 46.17 -4.92
N LEU A 11 53.21 46.06 -4.93
CA LEU A 11 52.46 45.18 -4.03
C LEU A 11 51.42 44.43 -4.86
N ALA A 12 51.64 43.13 -4.98
CA ALA A 12 50.69 42.18 -5.54
C ALA A 12 49.46 42.11 -4.63
N VAL A 13 48.30 42.50 -5.14
CA VAL A 13 47.01 42.23 -4.51
C VAL A 13 46.52 40.90 -5.05
N CYS A 14 46.57 39.86 -4.22
CA CYS A 14 45.76 38.66 -4.41
C CYS A 14 44.29 39.05 -4.24
N THR A 15 43.60 39.35 -5.33
CA THR A 15 42.14 39.29 -5.37
C THR A 15 41.71 37.83 -5.32
N LEU A 16 41.34 37.36 -4.13
CA LEU A 16 40.41 36.25 -3.98
C LEU A 16 39.09 36.68 -4.61
N MET A 17 38.87 36.27 -5.86
CA MET A 17 37.54 36.23 -6.46
C MET A 17 36.81 35.07 -5.79
N ALA A 18 36.05 35.40 -4.74
CA ALA A 18 34.98 34.54 -4.28
C ALA A 18 33.95 34.48 -5.41
N THR A 19 34.00 33.43 -6.22
CA THR A 19 32.87 33.03 -7.04
C THR A 19 31.82 32.47 -6.09
N ASP A 20 30.98 33.35 -5.55
CA ASP A 20 29.66 32.97 -5.08
C ASP A 20 28.90 32.45 -6.31
N HIS A 21 29.02 31.17 -6.57
CA HIS A 21 27.96 30.47 -7.27
C HIS A 21 26.79 30.37 -6.28
N PRO A 22 25.68 31.10 -6.48
CA PRO A 22 24.47 30.77 -5.75
C PRO A 22 24.15 29.33 -6.14
N ALA A 23 24.30 28.42 -5.18
CA ALA A 23 23.70 27.11 -5.28
C ALA A 23 22.23 27.36 -5.61
N GLN A 24 21.80 26.98 -6.80
CA GLN A 24 20.40 27.01 -7.19
C GLN A 24 19.62 26.35 -6.05
N ALA A 25 18.85 27.15 -5.31
CA ALA A 25 17.87 26.62 -4.39
C ALA A 25 16.97 25.74 -5.25
N ALA A 26 17.12 24.42 -5.09
CA ALA A 26 16.36 23.46 -5.87
C ALA A 26 14.88 23.86 -5.74
N ASP A 27 14.20 24.08 -6.86
CA ASP A 27 12.80 24.49 -6.88
C ASP A 27 11.97 23.45 -6.13
N ILE A 28 11.56 23.78 -4.89
CA ILE A 28 10.80 22.88 -4.03
C ILE A 28 9.34 23.11 -4.40
N THR A 29 8.81 22.26 -5.28
CA THR A 29 7.41 22.29 -5.69
C THR A 29 6.82 20.88 -5.50
N PRO A 30 5.49 20.73 -5.36
CA PRO A 30 4.86 19.42 -5.34
C PRO A 30 5.28 18.56 -6.55
N LYS A 31 5.43 19.20 -7.72
CA LYS A 31 5.90 18.56 -8.95
C LYS A 31 7.32 18.02 -8.83
N SER A 32 8.29 18.82 -8.38
CA SER A 32 9.68 18.37 -8.25
C SER A 32 9.84 17.26 -7.21
N LEU A 33 9.03 17.26 -6.15
CA LEU A 33 8.98 16.19 -5.16
C LEU A 33 8.30 14.92 -5.71
N THR A 34 7.26 15.07 -6.54
CA THR A 34 6.62 13.94 -7.24
C THR A 34 7.61 13.25 -8.18
N ASP A 35 8.50 14.00 -8.83
CA ASP A 35 9.55 13.41 -9.67
C ASP A 35 10.55 12.57 -8.87
N VAL A 36 10.82 12.92 -7.59
CA VAL A 36 11.62 12.08 -6.70
C VAL A 36 10.90 10.76 -6.42
N VAL A 37 9.59 10.83 -6.12
CA VAL A 37 8.76 9.64 -5.90
C VAL A 37 8.73 8.74 -7.12
N LYS A 38 8.57 9.29 -8.33
CA LYS A 38 8.59 8.53 -9.58
C LYS A 38 9.90 7.80 -9.82
N ARG A 39 11.03 8.41 -9.47
CA ARG A 39 12.37 7.81 -9.65
C ARG A 39 12.69 6.76 -8.60
N GLU A 40 12.36 7.02 -7.34
CA GLU A 40 12.83 6.21 -6.21
C GLU A 40 11.77 5.26 -5.64
N GLY A 41 10.51 5.46 -6.01
CA GLY A 41 9.36 4.82 -5.40
C GLY A 41 8.96 5.48 -4.08
N TRP A 42 7.67 5.41 -3.77
CA TRP A 42 7.05 6.01 -2.58
C TRP A 42 7.77 5.66 -1.28
N ALA A 43 8.00 4.37 -1.02
CA ALA A 43 8.59 3.89 0.22
C ALA A 43 9.99 4.48 0.52
N LYS A 44 10.80 4.70 -0.52
CA LYS A 44 12.15 5.28 -0.37
C LYS A 44 12.11 6.81 -0.38
N ALA A 45 11.26 7.40 -1.22
CA ALA A 45 11.19 8.85 -1.40
C ALA A 45 10.56 9.56 -0.19
N CYS A 46 9.46 9.02 0.35
CA CYS A 46 8.66 9.73 1.35
C CYS A 46 9.43 10.16 2.60
N PRO A 47 10.24 9.31 3.26
CA PRO A 47 11.06 9.74 4.39
C PRO A 47 12.01 10.90 4.05
N GLN A 48 12.48 10.99 2.80
CA GLN A 48 13.42 12.03 2.34
C GLN A 48 12.70 13.34 2.00
N ILE A 49 11.51 13.27 1.39
CA ILE A 49 10.77 14.46 0.96
C ILE A 49 9.87 15.04 2.04
N GLN A 50 9.51 14.26 3.07
CA GLN A 50 8.59 14.67 4.14
C GLN A 50 8.98 16.01 4.79
N PRO A 51 10.25 16.26 5.19
CA PRO A 51 10.62 17.54 5.80
C PRO A 51 10.41 18.73 4.85
N LYS A 52 10.66 18.52 3.55
CA LYS A 52 10.44 19.54 2.52
C LYS A 52 8.95 19.78 2.29
N LEU A 53 8.16 18.71 2.30
CA LEU A 53 6.72 18.76 2.11
C LEU A 53 5.98 19.43 3.27
N ASP A 54 6.48 19.25 4.49
CA ASP A 54 5.95 19.93 5.67
C ASP A 54 6.34 21.42 5.74
N ALA A 55 7.46 21.79 5.11
CA ALA A 55 7.88 23.19 4.95
C ALA A 55 7.20 23.90 3.77
N LEU A 56 6.57 23.17 2.84
CA LEU A 56 5.87 23.75 1.72
C LEU A 56 4.57 24.43 2.17
N GLN A 57 4.38 25.67 1.70
CA GLN A 57 3.11 26.36 1.87
C GLN A 57 2.02 25.65 1.07
N GLU A 58 0.92 25.34 1.73
CA GLU A 58 -0.26 24.77 1.07
C GLU A 58 -0.85 25.79 0.07
N PRO A 59 -1.17 25.36 -1.16
CA PRO A 59 -1.84 26.22 -2.13
C PRO A 59 -3.22 26.68 -1.63
N GLY A 60 -3.54 27.97 -1.80
CA GLY A 60 -4.80 28.56 -1.30
C GLY A 60 -6.03 28.28 -2.17
N ASP A 61 -5.85 27.84 -3.42
CA ASP A 61 -6.97 27.42 -4.28
C ASP A 61 -7.27 25.93 -4.07
N PHE A 62 -8.22 25.64 -3.18
CA PHE A 62 -8.64 24.28 -2.81
C PHE A 62 -9.40 23.52 -3.92
N SER A 63 -9.62 24.16 -5.07
CA SER A 63 -10.21 23.52 -6.25
C SER A 63 -9.19 23.19 -7.35
N GLY A 64 -8.02 23.81 -7.28
CA GLY A 64 -6.97 23.73 -8.28
C GLY A 64 -6.20 22.40 -8.27
N ASN A 65 -5.50 22.13 -9.38
CA ASN A 65 -4.66 20.94 -9.50
C ASN A 65 -3.45 21.00 -8.56
N ASP A 66 -2.85 22.17 -8.35
CA ASP A 66 -1.67 22.32 -7.47
C ASP A 66 -1.99 21.94 -6.02
N TRP A 67 -3.17 22.32 -5.52
CA TRP A 67 -3.65 21.89 -4.21
C TRP A 67 -3.87 20.38 -4.16
N ARG A 68 -4.53 19.82 -5.18
CA ARG A 68 -4.77 18.37 -5.25
C ARG A 68 -3.46 17.58 -5.26
N ASP A 69 -2.47 18.03 -6.02
CA ASP A 69 -1.15 17.40 -6.12
C ASP A 69 -0.41 17.47 -4.79
N TYR A 70 -0.45 18.63 -4.11
CA TYR A 70 0.09 18.78 -2.76
C TYR A 70 -0.56 17.81 -1.75
N VAL A 71 -1.90 17.78 -1.70
CA VAL A 71 -2.64 16.91 -0.77
C VAL A 71 -2.42 15.44 -1.09
N THR A 72 -2.39 15.07 -2.38
CA THR A 72 -2.11 13.70 -2.82
C THR A 72 -0.73 13.25 -2.37
N LEU A 73 0.30 14.06 -2.63
CA LEU A 73 1.68 13.75 -2.27
C LEU A 73 1.84 13.61 -0.76
N LYS A 74 1.26 14.55 0.02
CA LYS A 74 1.33 14.52 1.49
C LYS A 74 0.55 13.36 2.09
N GLY A 75 -0.67 13.12 1.61
CA GLY A 75 -1.50 12.00 2.03
C GLY A 75 -0.78 10.67 1.82
N TRP A 76 -0.29 10.41 0.61
CA TRP A 76 0.46 9.18 0.33
C TRP A 76 1.73 9.04 1.17
N CYS A 77 2.49 10.11 1.39
CA CYS A 77 3.68 10.00 2.24
C CYS A 77 3.38 9.73 3.71
N LEU A 78 2.28 10.25 4.25
CA LEU A 78 1.83 9.87 5.60
C LEU A 78 1.44 8.39 5.65
N VAL A 79 0.74 7.89 4.62
CA VAL A 79 0.36 6.48 4.51
C VAL A 79 1.58 5.56 4.41
N GLU A 80 2.58 5.94 3.62
CA GLU A 80 3.80 5.16 3.39
C GLU A 80 4.72 5.13 4.62
N THR A 81 4.76 6.24 5.37
CA THR A 81 5.51 6.33 6.62
C THR A 81 4.74 5.77 7.83
N ARG A 82 3.62 5.08 7.60
CA ARG A 82 2.82 4.41 8.65
C ARG A 82 2.30 5.37 9.72
N ARG A 83 1.94 6.59 9.29
CA ARG A 83 1.34 7.64 10.12
C ARG A 83 -0.16 7.72 9.82
N GLU A 84 -0.87 6.61 9.98
CA GLU A 84 -2.26 6.50 9.50
C GLU A 84 -3.22 7.47 10.20
N ALA A 85 -3.06 7.69 11.51
CA ALA A 85 -3.90 8.66 12.24
C ALA A 85 -3.73 10.08 11.67
N GLU A 86 -2.49 10.50 11.43
CA GLU A 86 -2.20 11.81 10.85
C GLU A 86 -2.67 11.91 9.39
N ALA A 87 -2.59 10.80 8.63
CA ALA A 87 -3.11 10.74 7.27
C ALA A 87 -4.64 10.92 7.25
N ILE A 88 -5.36 10.23 8.16
CA ILE A 88 -6.82 10.34 8.30
C ILE A 88 -7.19 11.78 8.66
N ASP A 89 -6.64 12.32 9.76
CA ASP A 89 -6.94 13.68 10.22
C ASP A 89 -6.64 14.71 9.12
N PHE A 90 -5.50 14.58 8.44
CA PHE A 90 -5.15 15.47 7.34
C PHE A 90 -6.16 15.39 6.19
N LEU A 91 -6.47 14.19 5.70
CA LEU A 91 -7.33 14.00 4.53
C LEU A 91 -8.79 14.34 4.81
N GLU A 92 -9.32 14.01 5.98
CA GLU A 92 -10.68 14.41 6.38
C GLU A 92 -10.83 15.93 6.40
N ASN A 93 -9.85 16.64 7.00
CA ASN A 93 -9.83 18.09 6.99
C ASN A 93 -9.77 18.66 5.57
N LYS A 94 -8.99 18.06 4.66
CA LYS A 94 -8.88 18.53 3.27
C LYS A 94 -10.13 18.23 2.44
N LEU A 95 -10.73 17.07 2.63
CA LEU A 95 -11.96 16.66 1.95
C LEU A 95 -13.21 17.42 2.47
N ALA A 96 -13.13 18.05 3.64
CA ALA A 96 -14.19 18.91 4.17
C ALA A 96 -14.24 20.30 3.51
N VAL A 97 -13.09 20.82 3.06
CA VAL A 97 -12.98 22.17 2.46
C VAL A 97 -12.77 22.16 0.95
N GLY A 98 -12.21 21.08 0.42
CA GLY A 98 -11.93 20.90 -1.01
C GLY A 98 -12.92 19.98 -1.70
N ARG A 99 -12.69 19.73 -2.99
CA ARG A 99 -13.46 18.72 -3.72
C ARG A 99 -13.14 17.33 -3.17
N ARG A 100 -14.18 16.50 -3.01
CA ARG A 100 -14.05 15.06 -2.69
C ARG A 100 -13.55 14.27 -3.90
N ALA A 101 -12.30 14.53 -4.29
CA ALA A 101 -11.68 13.90 -5.46
C ALA A 101 -11.47 12.39 -5.21
N PRO A 102 -11.79 11.51 -6.18
CA PRO A 102 -11.66 10.06 -6.04
C PRO A 102 -10.30 9.58 -5.56
N CYS A 103 -9.22 10.17 -6.06
CA CYS A 103 -7.86 9.81 -5.65
C CYS A 103 -7.60 10.10 -4.17
N LEU A 104 -8.13 11.21 -3.63
CA LEU A 104 -7.99 11.55 -2.21
C LEU A 104 -8.84 10.64 -1.33
N LEU A 105 -10.03 10.26 -1.81
CA LEU A 105 -10.88 9.25 -1.17
C LEU A 105 -10.18 7.88 -1.11
N ASP A 106 -9.50 7.44 -2.18
CA ASP A 106 -8.72 6.20 -2.14
C ASP A 106 -7.61 6.25 -1.07
N ILE A 107 -6.90 7.37 -0.92
CA ILE A 107 -5.86 7.53 0.10
C ILE A 107 -6.48 7.47 1.51
N LEU A 108 -7.60 8.17 1.72
CA LEU A 108 -8.30 8.15 3.00
C LEU A 108 -8.79 6.74 3.34
N GLY A 109 -9.48 6.08 2.40
CA GLY A 109 -9.96 4.70 2.55
C GLY A 109 -8.82 3.74 2.87
N THR A 110 -7.66 3.91 2.22
CA THR A 110 -6.45 3.11 2.51
C THR A 110 -5.96 3.32 3.95
N SER A 111 -5.99 4.56 4.45
CA SER A 111 -5.57 4.89 5.81
C SER A 111 -6.52 4.34 6.87
N LEU A 112 -7.84 4.49 6.64
CA LEU A 112 -8.91 3.92 7.46
C LEU A 112 -8.79 2.39 7.54
N PHE A 113 -8.62 1.73 6.38
CA PHE A 113 -8.47 0.29 6.27
C PHE A 113 -7.25 -0.23 7.05
N ARG A 114 -6.09 0.44 6.92
CA ARG A 114 -4.87 0.09 7.66
C ARG A 114 -4.98 0.33 9.17
N SER A 115 -5.87 1.25 9.58
CA SER A 115 -6.21 1.51 10.98
C SER A 115 -7.27 0.53 11.53
N GLY A 116 -7.86 -0.29 10.67
CA GLY A 116 -8.87 -1.28 11.01
C GLY A 116 -10.29 -0.73 11.14
N LEU A 117 -10.51 0.48 10.62
CA LEU A 117 -11.83 1.10 10.47
C LEU A 117 -12.43 0.60 9.15
N ASP A 118 -12.77 -0.70 9.12
CA ASP A 118 -13.14 -1.42 7.89
C ASP A 118 -14.45 -0.90 7.28
N ALA A 119 -15.44 -0.52 8.10
CA ALA A 119 -16.72 -0.01 7.62
C ALA A 119 -16.58 1.38 6.99
N GLU A 120 -15.83 2.28 7.63
CA GLU A 120 -15.52 3.62 7.14
C GLU A 120 -14.67 3.56 5.87
N ALA A 121 -13.71 2.63 5.81
CA ALA A 121 -12.91 2.38 4.62
C ALA A 121 -13.78 1.93 3.44
N ILE A 122 -14.71 1.00 3.66
CA ILE A 122 -15.66 0.54 2.63
C ILE A 122 -16.45 1.71 2.06
N ALA A 123 -17.10 2.50 2.93
CA ALA A 123 -17.89 3.64 2.50
C ALA A 123 -17.04 4.64 1.69
N THR A 124 -15.82 4.90 2.14
CA THR A 124 -14.91 5.85 1.45
C THR A 124 -14.47 5.33 0.08
N PHE A 125 -14.16 4.04 -0.05
CA PHE A 125 -13.79 3.44 -1.34
C PHE A 125 -14.97 3.38 -2.32
N GLU A 126 -16.18 3.08 -1.84
CA GLU A 126 -17.39 3.10 -2.67
C GLU A 126 -17.68 4.51 -3.17
N GLU A 127 -17.54 5.51 -2.31
CA GLU A 127 -17.67 6.91 -2.71
C GLU A 127 -16.62 7.31 -3.76
N ALA A 128 -15.37 6.81 -3.65
CA ALA A 128 -14.35 7.05 -4.67
C ALA A 128 -14.81 6.51 -6.04
N LEU A 129 -15.41 5.32 -6.08
CA LEU A 129 -15.95 4.72 -7.31
C LEU A 129 -17.13 5.51 -7.87
N GLU A 130 -18.03 5.98 -7.00
CA GLU A 130 -19.18 6.82 -7.37
C GLU A 130 -18.75 8.17 -7.96
N ASN A 131 -17.65 8.74 -7.46
CA ASN A 131 -17.09 10.00 -7.94
C ASN A 131 -16.21 9.84 -9.22
N GLU A 132 -16.43 8.79 -9.99
CA GLU A 132 -15.75 8.53 -11.27
C GLU A 132 -14.24 8.25 -11.14
N LEU A 133 -13.83 7.44 -10.17
CA LEU A 133 -12.43 6.97 -10.08
C LEU A 133 -11.93 6.49 -11.46
N PRO A 134 -10.75 6.93 -11.92
CA PRO A 134 -10.22 6.56 -13.23
C PRO A 134 -10.13 5.04 -13.40
N ALA A 135 -10.44 4.55 -14.61
CA ALA A 135 -10.53 3.12 -14.88
C ALA A 135 -9.25 2.33 -14.53
N HIS A 136 -8.08 2.96 -14.65
CA HIS A 136 -6.80 2.34 -14.31
C HIS A 136 -6.57 2.18 -12.79
N ASP A 137 -7.23 2.99 -11.96
CA ASP A 137 -7.10 2.94 -10.49
C ASP A 137 -8.14 1.98 -9.85
N ARG A 138 -9.24 1.69 -10.55
CA ARG A 138 -10.33 0.84 -10.05
C ARG A 138 -9.90 -0.56 -9.60
N PRO A 139 -9.03 -1.31 -10.32
CA PRO A 139 -8.65 -2.66 -9.90
C PRO A 139 -8.03 -2.71 -8.50
N ASN A 140 -7.25 -1.68 -8.15
CA ASN A 140 -6.64 -1.56 -6.82
C ASN A 140 -7.71 -1.30 -5.75
N VAL A 141 -8.64 -0.37 -6.00
CA VAL A 141 -9.76 -0.09 -5.08
C VAL A 141 -10.69 -1.29 -4.91
N TYR A 142 -10.98 -2.04 -5.99
CA TYR A 142 -11.72 -3.30 -5.90
C TYR A 142 -11.01 -4.33 -5.02
N SER A 143 -9.69 -4.45 -5.15
CA SER A 143 -8.90 -5.35 -4.29
C SER A 143 -8.95 -4.92 -2.82
N LYS A 144 -8.92 -3.62 -2.52
CA LYS A 144 -9.04 -3.09 -1.15
C LYS A 144 -10.45 -3.36 -0.59
N LEU A 145 -11.50 -3.08 -1.35
CA LEU A 145 -12.90 -3.36 -1.00
C LEU A 145 -13.13 -4.84 -0.72
N ALA A 146 -12.63 -5.73 -1.57
CA ALA A 146 -12.76 -7.16 -1.36
C ALA A 146 -12.16 -7.60 -0.01
N THR A 147 -11.00 -7.05 0.36
CA THR A 147 -10.36 -7.35 1.64
C THR A 147 -11.10 -6.74 2.82
N ALA A 148 -11.59 -5.50 2.68
CA ALA A 148 -12.35 -4.82 3.73
C ALA A 148 -13.67 -5.56 4.03
N TYR A 149 -14.41 -5.96 2.99
CA TYR A 149 -15.61 -6.77 3.13
C TYR A 149 -15.33 -8.16 3.73
N MET A 150 -14.20 -8.79 3.40
CA MET A 150 -13.77 -10.03 4.06
C MET A 150 -13.54 -9.85 5.56
N ARG A 151 -12.91 -8.74 5.97
CA ARG A 151 -12.67 -8.44 7.39
C ARG A 151 -13.97 -8.11 8.12
N LEU A 152 -14.87 -7.39 7.47
CA LEU A 152 -16.21 -7.14 7.99
C LEU A 152 -16.95 -8.46 8.21
N ALA A 153 -16.93 -9.38 7.23
CA ALA A 153 -17.55 -10.69 7.36
C ALA A 153 -16.98 -11.52 8.53
N ALA A 154 -15.69 -11.41 8.80
CA ALA A 154 -15.02 -12.11 9.90
C ALA A 154 -15.34 -11.51 11.28
N THR A 155 -15.58 -10.19 11.38
CA THR A 155 -15.80 -9.48 12.65
C THR A 155 -17.27 -9.47 13.10
N SER A 156 -18.22 -9.55 12.18
CA SER A 156 -19.66 -9.66 12.49
C SER A 156 -20.05 -10.97 13.21
N SER A 157 -19.12 -11.91 13.35
CA SER A 157 -19.39 -13.31 13.64
C SER A 157 -18.76 -13.69 14.97
N GLY A 158 -19.32 -13.22 16.10
CA GLY A 158 -18.89 -13.51 17.48
C GLY A 158 -18.86 -15.00 17.85
N GLY A 159 -18.03 -15.79 17.17
CA GLY A 159 -17.85 -17.23 17.31
C GLY A 159 -18.54 -18.09 16.24
N GLN A 160 -19.59 -17.65 15.55
CA GLN A 160 -20.29 -18.52 14.59
C GLN A 160 -21.05 -17.75 13.50
N MET A 161 -20.71 -18.10 12.25
CA MET A 161 -21.32 -17.71 10.97
C MET A 161 -20.93 -16.32 10.43
N THR A 162 -20.06 -16.36 9.41
CA THR A 162 -19.65 -15.24 8.55
C THR A 162 -20.87 -14.52 7.98
N ASP A 163 -20.86 -13.17 7.99
CA ASP A 163 -21.93 -12.38 7.35
C ASP A 163 -21.98 -12.72 5.84
N PRO A 164 -23.04 -13.40 5.36
CA PRO A 164 -23.11 -13.86 3.98
C PRO A 164 -23.21 -12.69 2.99
N ASN A 165 -23.77 -11.55 3.40
CA ASN A 165 -23.88 -10.37 2.55
C ASN A 165 -22.50 -9.72 2.37
N ALA A 166 -21.73 -9.57 3.45
CA ALA A 166 -20.36 -9.08 3.37
C ALA A 166 -19.47 -10.04 2.53
N LEU A 167 -19.63 -11.36 2.67
CA LEU A 167 -18.93 -12.33 1.82
C LEU A 167 -19.31 -12.23 0.34
N ALA A 168 -20.58 -11.93 0.04
CA ALA A 168 -21.03 -11.74 -1.34
C ALA A 168 -20.41 -10.48 -1.97
N GLN A 169 -20.32 -9.38 -1.21
CA GLN A 169 -19.63 -8.17 -1.68
C GLN A 169 -18.12 -8.42 -1.84
N ALA A 170 -17.49 -9.14 -0.90
CA ALA A 170 -16.09 -9.53 -1.03
C ALA A 170 -15.83 -10.32 -2.32
N GLU A 171 -16.68 -11.29 -2.65
CA GLU A 171 -16.58 -12.05 -3.90
C GLU A 171 -16.76 -11.15 -5.12
N ARG A 172 -17.78 -10.28 -5.10
CA ARG A 172 -18.06 -9.34 -6.20
C ARG A 172 -16.84 -8.48 -6.51
N TYR A 173 -16.25 -7.84 -5.50
CA TYR A 173 -15.10 -6.96 -5.72
C TYR A 173 -13.82 -7.72 -6.08
N ALA A 174 -13.59 -8.92 -5.53
CA ALA A 174 -12.45 -9.74 -5.94
C ALA A 174 -12.56 -10.18 -7.41
N ARG A 175 -13.78 -10.48 -7.90
CA ARG A 175 -14.02 -10.76 -9.32
C ARG A 175 -13.83 -9.53 -10.19
N LEU A 176 -14.36 -8.38 -9.79
CA LEU A 176 -14.14 -7.12 -10.52
C LEU A 176 -12.64 -6.79 -10.63
N ALA A 177 -11.87 -6.96 -9.56
CA ALA A 177 -10.42 -6.79 -9.60
C ALA A 177 -9.75 -7.75 -10.61
N LEU A 178 -10.20 -9.01 -10.64
CA LEU A 178 -9.67 -10.03 -11.55
C LEU A 178 -10.03 -9.76 -13.02
N GLU A 179 -11.23 -9.24 -13.28
CA GLU A 179 -11.76 -9.02 -14.63
C GLU A 179 -11.31 -7.68 -15.24
N SER A 180 -10.84 -6.74 -14.41
CA SER A 180 -10.48 -5.39 -14.85
C SER A 180 -9.09 -5.28 -15.49
N ASP A 181 -8.24 -6.30 -15.34
CA ASP A 181 -6.91 -6.36 -15.95
C ASP A 181 -6.80 -7.56 -16.89
N LYS A 182 -6.15 -7.37 -18.04
CA LYS A 182 -5.86 -8.45 -18.98
C LYS A 182 -4.84 -9.44 -18.40
N GLU A 183 -3.92 -8.93 -17.58
CA GLU A 183 -2.91 -9.74 -16.89
C GLU A 183 -2.93 -9.45 -15.38
N PRO A 184 -3.97 -9.92 -14.66
CA PRO A 184 -4.13 -9.62 -13.25
C PRO A 184 -2.92 -10.04 -12.42
N VAL A 185 -2.59 -9.22 -11.42
CA VAL A 185 -1.55 -9.55 -10.44
C VAL A 185 -1.91 -10.89 -9.78
N PRO A 186 -0.95 -11.83 -9.61
CA PRO A 186 -1.21 -13.14 -8.99
C PRO A 186 -1.93 -13.06 -7.62
N ALA A 187 -1.70 -11.99 -6.86
CA ALA A 187 -2.34 -11.74 -5.58
C ALA A 187 -3.88 -11.65 -5.64
N VAL A 188 -4.45 -11.23 -6.76
CA VAL A 188 -5.91 -11.11 -6.92
C VAL A 188 -6.58 -12.49 -6.94
N TYR A 189 -5.94 -13.49 -7.54
CA TYR A 189 -6.41 -14.88 -7.50
C TYR A 189 -6.42 -15.44 -6.08
N SER A 190 -5.35 -15.18 -5.32
CA SER A 190 -5.23 -15.58 -3.91
C SER A 190 -6.29 -14.90 -3.04
N GLN A 191 -6.58 -13.61 -3.29
CA GLN A 191 -7.65 -12.91 -2.60
C GLN A 191 -9.02 -13.55 -2.83
N LEU A 192 -9.38 -13.82 -4.09
CA LEU A 192 -10.62 -14.53 -4.41
C LEU A 192 -10.64 -15.92 -3.76
N ALA A 193 -9.51 -16.63 -3.73
CA ALA A 193 -9.40 -17.93 -3.06
C ALA A 193 -9.71 -17.85 -1.56
N HIS A 194 -9.25 -16.82 -0.86
CA HIS A 194 -9.59 -16.60 0.55
C HIS A 194 -11.08 -16.35 0.75
N VAL A 195 -11.73 -15.61 -0.17
CA VAL A 195 -13.20 -15.48 -0.15
C VAL A 195 -13.87 -16.85 -0.31
N LYS A 196 -13.39 -17.68 -1.25
CA LYS A 196 -13.91 -19.03 -1.46
C LYS A 196 -13.70 -19.94 -0.26
N MET A 197 -12.58 -19.84 0.44
CA MET A 197 -12.35 -20.56 1.69
C MET A 197 -13.35 -20.16 2.77
N ALA A 198 -13.63 -18.86 2.94
CA ALA A 198 -14.62 -18.38 3.91
C ALA A 198 -16.05 -18.80 3.56
N GLN A 199 -16.34 -19.01 2.28
CA GLN A 199 -17.59 -19.59 1.78
C GLN A 199 -17.62 -21.14 1.85
N GLN A 200 -16.60 -21.79 2.42
CA GLN A 200 -16.42 -23.26 2.45
C GLN A 200 -16.31 -23.93 1.06
N LYS A 201 -16.02 -23.14 0.02
CA LYS A 201 -15.79 -23.61 -1.35
C LYS A 201 -14.31 -23.96 -1.55
N HIS A 202 -13.85 -24.98 -0.83
CA HIS A 202 -12.42 -25.29 -0.73
C HIS A 202 -11.80 -25.73 -2.05
N ASP A 203 -12.52 -26.46 -2.90
CA ASP A 203 -12.00 -26.88 -4.22
C ASP A 203 -11.77 -25.67 -5.15
N GLU A 204 -12.71 -24.72 -5.21
CA GLU A 204 -12.53 -23.48 -5.97
C GLU A 204 -11.33 -22.67 -5.46
N ALA A 205 -11.16 -22.60 -4.13
CA ALA A 205 -10.01 -21.92 -3.53
C ALA A 205 -8.68 -22.57 -3.93
N ILE A 206 -8.60 -23.90 -3.88
CA ILE A 206 -7.40 -24.67 -4.27
C ILE A 206 -7.01 -24.36 -5.71
N GLU A 207 -7.96 -24.37 -6.65
CA GLU A 207 -7.67 -24.07 -8.06
C GLU A 207 -7.20 -22.63 -8.26
N LEU A 208 -7.83 -21.65 -7.60
CA LEU A 208 -7.40 -20.26 -7.66
C LEU A 208 -5.96 -20.05 -7.12
N LEU A 209 -5.60 -20.75 -6.03
CA LEU A 209 -4.26 -20.67 -5.44
C LEU A 209 -3.19 -21.35 -6.31
N LYS A 210 -3.54 -22.44 -7.01
CA LYS A 210 -2.67 -23.03 -8.03
C LYS A 210 -2.41 -22.06 -9.18
N VAL A 211 -3.47 -21.40 -9.68
CA VAL A 211 -3.34 -20.37 -10.72
C VAL A 211 -2.48 -19.21 -10.23
N ALA A 212 -2.66 -18.77 -8.98
CA ALA A 212 -1.81 -17.73 -8.37
C ALA A 212 -0.32 -18.12 -8.41
N LEU A 213 0.02 -19.35 -8.00
CA LEU A 213 1.40 -19.86 -8.05
C LEU A 213 1.95 -19.93 -9.48
N GLU A 214 1.18 -20.46 -10.43
CA GLU A 214 1.59 -20.55 -11.84
C GLU A 214 1.87 -19.17 -12.44
N LYS A 215 0.96 -18.21 -12.21
CA LYS A 215 1.13 -16.83 -12.67
C LYS A 215 2.30 -16.16 -11.97
N ASN A 216 2.51 -16.41 -10.67
CA ASN A 216 3.61 -15.81 -9.92
C ASN A 216 4.99 -16.15 -10.49
N ALA A 217 5.18 -17.39 -10.95
CA ALA A 217 6.43 -17.85 -11.52
C ALA A 217 6.87 -17.02 -12.74
N THR A 218 5.90 -16.53 -13.53
CA THR A 218 6.16 -15.80 -14.78
C THR A 218 5.85 -14.30 -14.68
N TYR A 219 5.22 -13.83 -13.59
CA TYR A 219 4.81 -12.44 -13.42
C TYR A 219 6.01 -11.49 -13.35
N LYS A 220 6.14 -10.63 -14.36
CA LYS A 220 7.23 -9.65 -14.50
C LYS A 220 7.00 -8.37 -13.69
N GLY A 221 5.81 -8.19 -13.12
CA GLY A 221 5.45 -6.97 -12.43
C GLY A 221 5.99 -6.85 -11.00
N TRP A 222 6.66 -7.85 -10.46
CA TRP A 222 7.23 -7.71 -9.13
C TRP A 222 8.44 -6.74 -9.14
N PRO A 223 8.49 -5.74 -8.25
CA PRO A 223 9.63 -4.84 -8.10
C PRO A 223 10.95 -5.54 -7.75
N SER A 224 10.90 -6.75 -7.17
CA SER A 224 12.10 -7.52 -6.88
C SER A 224 11.86 -9.04 -6.89
N PRO A 225 12.90 -9.85 -7.14
CA PRO A 225 12.83 -11.30 -6.96
C PRO A 225 12.50 -11.71 -5.52
N GLY A 226 12.91 -10.90 -4.53
CA GLY A 226 12.58 -11.12 -3.13
C GLY A 226 11.07 -11.05 -2.86
N LEU A 227 10.38 -10.07 -3.45
CA LEU A 227 8.92 -9.97 -3.34
C LEU A 227 8.22 -11.15 -4.04
N ARG A 228 8.72 -11.61 -5.20
CA ARG A 228 8.17 -12.81 -5.84
C ARG A 228 8.20 -14.02 -4.91
N LYS A 229 9.36 -14.30 -4.27
CA LYS A 229 9.50 -15.39 -3.29
C LYS A 229 8.60 -15.19 -2.07
N ALA A 230 8.44 -13.95 -1.61
CA ALA A 230 7.50 -13.64 -0.54
C ALA A 230 6.06 -14.01 -0.93
N MET A 231 5.64 -13.72 -2.17
CA MET A 231 4.32 -14.09 -2.68
C MET A 231 4.18 -15.61 -2.88
N ASP A 232 5.22 -16.30 -3.36
CA ASP A 232 5.21 -17.78 -3.43
C ASP A 232 4.91 -18.41 -2.07
N ALA A 233 5.61 -17.96 -1.02
CA ALA A 233 5.39 -18.42 0.35
C ALA A 233 3.95 -18.15 0.83
N GLN A 234 3.38 -16.98 0.50
CA GLN A 234 1.99 -16.66 0.86
C GLN A 234 0.98 -17.52 0.12
N PHE A 235 1.15 -17.76 -1.18
CA PHE A 235 0.25 -18.60 -1.97
C PHE A 235 0.33 -20.07 -1.54
N LEU A 236 1.53 -20.57 -1.23
CA LEU A 236 1.72 -21.91 -0.65
C LEU A 236 1.03 -22.04 0.71
N MET A 237 1.13 -21.01 1.57
CA MET A 237 0.43 -20.98 2.85
C MET A 237 -1.08 -21.07 2.63
N GLY A 238 -1.66 -20.21 1.78
CA GLY A 238 -3.08 -20.24 1.45
C GLY A 238 -3.52 -21.59 0.87
N LEU A 239 -2.72 -22.19 -0.01
CA LEU A 239 -3.00 -23.52 -0.58
C LEU A 239 -3.00 -24.60 0.49
N GLY A 240 -2.04 -24.55 1.42
CA GLY A 240 -1.98 -25.45 2.57
C GLY A 240 -3.19 -25.30 3.49
N GLN A 241 -3.62 -24.06 3.77
CA GLN A 241 -4.84 -23.79 4.54
C GLN A 241 -6.09 -24.35 3.84
N ALA A 242 -6.23 -24.14 2.52
CA ALA A 242 -7.38 -24.63 1.76
C ALA A 242 -7.47 -26.17 1.78
N HIS A 243 -6.35 -26.87 1.57
CA HIS A 243 -6.29 -28.33 1.69
C HIS A 243 -6.61 -28.79 3.13
N TYR A 244 -6.07 -28.12 4.14
CA TYR A 244 -6.33 -28.46 5.54
C TYR A 244 -7.82 -28.33 5.89
N LEU A 245 -8.47 -27.22 5.51
CA LEU A 245 -9.88 -26.96 5.76
C LEU A 245 -10.81 -27.92 4.99
N LYS A 246 -10.40 -28.36 3.79
CA LYS A 246 -11.10 -29.40 3.03
C LYS A 246 -11.09 -30.78 3.73
N GLY A 247 -10.18 -30.99 4.68
CA GLY A 247 -9.97 -32.28 5.37
C GLY A 247 -8.73 -33.04 4.92
N GLU A 248 -7.98 -32.54 3.93
CA GLU A 248 -6.71 -33.11 3.46
C GLU A 248 -5.55 -32.67 4.39
N ARG A 249 -5.67 -32.98 5.68
CA ARG A 249 -4.86 -32.38 6.76
C ARG A 249 -3.35 -32.54 6.59
N GLU A 250 -2.87 -33.73 6.23
CA GLU A 250 -1.44 -34.00 6.05
C GLU A 250 -0.85 -33.20 4.89
N ARG A 251 -1.56 -33.15 3.76
CA ARG A 251 -1.17 -32.37 2.59
C ARG A 251 -1.17 -30.87 2.92
N GLY A 252 -2.19 -30.40 3.61
CA GLY A 252 -2.28 -29.00 4.06
C GLY A 252 -1.11 -28.61 4.95
N LEU A 253 -0.78 -29.45 5.93
CA LEU A 253 0.37 -29.26 6.82
C LEU A 253 1.69 -29.19 6.05
N LEU A 254 1.94 -30.15 5.15
CA LEU A 254 3.15 -30.18 4.33
C LEU A 254 3.32 -28.88 3.53
N LEU A 255 2.26 -28.40 2.88
CA LEU A 255 2.30 -27.16 2.10
C LEU A 255 2.56 -25.93 2.98
N MET A 256 1.99 -25.87 4.18
CA MET A 256 2.27 -24.79 5.13
C MET A 256 3.72 -24.83 5.64
N ASP A 257 4.32 -26.01 5.80
CA ASP A 257 5.75 -26.15 6.12
C ASP A 257 6.64 -25.67 4.96
N VAL A 258 6.32 -26.06 3.71
CA VAL A 258 7.03 -25.57 2.52
C VAL A 258 6.93 -24.05 2.39
N ALA A 259 5.78 -23.46 2.74
CA ALA A 259 5.61 -22.01 2.77
C ALA A 259 6.57 -21.32 3.76
N LEU A 260 6.77 -21.90 4.95
CA LEU A 260 7.71 -21.40 5.96
C LEU A 260 9.17 -21.49 5.50
N ASP A 261 9.53 -22.54 4.77
CA ASP A 261 10.87 -22.72 4.21
C ASP A 261 11.13 -21.80 3.00
N THR A 262 10.07 -21.44 2.27
CA THR A 262 10.15 -20.54 1.12
C THR A 262 10.27 -19.06 1.54
N ALA A 263 9.83 -18.72 2.75
CA ALA A 263 9.79 -17.34 3.24
C ALA A 263 11.20 -16.68 3.20
N PRO A 264 11.39 -15.58 2.44
CA PRO A 264 12.70 -14.96 2.26
C PRO A 264 13.25 -14.24 3.50
N THR A 265 12.44 -13.99 4.53
CA THR A 265 12.83 -13.22 5.72
C THR A 265 12.20 -13.78 6.99
N GLU A 266 12.90 -13.65 8.12
CA GLU A 266 12.39 -14.06 9.44
C GLU A 266 11.09 -13.36 9.85
N PRO A 267 10.92 -12.03 9.63
CA PRO A 267 9.63 -11.38 9.90
C PRO A 267 8.48 -12.03 9.13
N GLN A 268 8.69 -12.35 7.85
CA GLN A 268 7.68 -13.03 7.06
C GLN A 268 7.40 -14.45 7.57
N LYS A 269 8.44 -15.21 7.91
CA LYS A 269 8.30 -16.54 8.48
C LYS A 269 7.46 -16.52 9.76
N SER A 270 7.68 -15.53 10.63
CA SER A 270 6.90 -15.31 11.84
C SER A 270 5.41 -15.05 11.57
N VAL A 271 5.09 -14.22 10.56
CA VAL A 271 3.71 -14.00 10.11
C VAL A 271 3.06 -15.31 9.65
N LEU A 272 3.73 -16.03 8.75
CA LEU A 272 3.25 -17.28 8.20
C LEU A 272 3.07 -18.36 9.27
N ASN A 273 3.95 -18.39 10.28
CA ASN A 273 3.82 -19.33 11.38
C ASN A 273 2.59 -19.02 12.24
N THR A 274 2.30 -17.74 12.48
CA THR A 274 1.08 -17.30 13.18
C THR A 274 -0.18 -17.73 12.40
N ILE A 275 -0.18 -17.59 11.07
CA ILE A 275 -1.28 -18.01 10.21
C ILE A 275 -1.47 -19.54 10.28
N ARG A 276 -0.39 -20.30 10.18
CA ARG A 276 -0.42 -21.76 10.33
C ARG A 276 -0.99 -22.15 11.68
N ASP A 277 -0.46 -21.61 12.77
CA ASP A 277 -0.90 -21.94 14.13
C ASP A 277 -2.39 -21.68 14.32
N ASN A 278 -2.90 -20.53 13.82
CA ASN A 278 -4.32 -20.21 13.88
C ASN A 278 -5.18 -21.13 12.99
N THR A 279 -4.63 -21.66 11.91
CA THR A 279 -5.33 -22.65 11.07
C THR A 279 -5.46 -23.99 11.77
N LEU A 280 -4.39 -24.42 12.45
CA LEU A 280 -4.35 -25.70 13.17
C LEU A 280 -5.13 -25.65 14.48
N LYS A 281 -5.09 -24.50 15.17
CA LYS A 281 -5.73 -24.25 16.46
C LYS A 281 -6.35 -22.85 16.42
N PRO A 282 -7.59 -22.72 15.91
CA PRO A 282 -8.29 -21.45 15.88
C PRO A 282 -8.39 -20.88 17.29
N ARG A 283 -7.82 -19.69 17.48
CA ARG A 283 -7.98 -18.93 18.73
C ARG A 283 -9.21 -18.03 18.61
N PRO A 284 -9.92 -17.76 19.72
CA PRO A 284 -10.91 -16.69 19.75
C PRO A 284 -10.30 -15.37 19.26
N LEU A 285 -11.08 -14.57 18.52
CA LEU A 285 -10.66 -13.30 17.95
C LEU A 285 -10.08 -12.34 19.01
N GLU A 286 -10.57 -12.39 20.26
CA GLU A 286 -10.06 -11.55 21.36
C GLU A 286 -8.64 -11.92 21.82
N GLN A 287 -8.14 -13.10 21.42
CA GLN A 287 -6.82 -13.63 21.80
C GLN A 287 -5.80 -13.57 20.65
N LEU A 288 -6.23 -13.12 19.47
CA LEU A 288 -5.33 -12.91 18.36
C LEU A 288 -4.56 -11.59 18.58
N PRO A 289 -3.23 -11.57 18.37
CA PRO A 289 -2.52 -10.30 18.26
C PRO A 289 -3.22 -9.44 17.21
N ARG A 290 -3.29 -8.11 17.42
CA ARG A 290 -3.86 -7.18 16.42
C ARG A 290 -3.36 -7.60 15.04
N PRO A 291 -4.25 -7.72 14.04
CA PRO A 291 -3.87 -8.21 12.73
C PRO A 291 -2.64 -7.44 12.27
N LEU A 292 -1.59 -8.18 11.91
CA LEU A 292 -0.41 -7.61 11.28
C LEU A 292 -0.93 -6.77 10.12
N ARG A 293 -0.65 -5.46 10.17
CA ARG A 293 -1.16 -4.50 9.19
C ARG A 293 -0.89 -5.09 7.82
N PRO A 294 -1.93 -5.36 7.01
CA PRO A 294 -1.72 -6.04 5.74
C PRO A 294 -0.67 -5.25 4.97
N LEU A 295 0.33 -5.98 4.47
CA LEU A 295 1.23 -5.44 3.47
C LEU A 295 0.39 -5.35 2.19
N VAL A 296 -0.52 -4.36 2.12
CA VAL A 296 -1.12 -3.93 0.86
C VAL A 296 0.04 -3.25 0.14
N PRO A 297 0.66 -3.90 -0.85
CA PRO A 297 1.67 -3.22 -1.66
C PRO A 297 0.92 -2.06 -2.31
N LEU A 298 1.35 -0.83 -2.03
CA LEU A 298 0.92 0.28 -2.86
C LEU A 298 1.53 0.05 -4.24
N ASP A 299 0.73 0.26 -5.26
CA ASP A 299 1.04 -0.09 -6.64
C ASP A 299 2.44 0.35 -7.07
N LYS A 300 2.93 -0.30 -8.14
CA LYS A 300 4.02 0.23 -8.94
C LYS A 300 3.78 1.72 -9.15
N GLY A 301 4.80 2.53 -8.89
CA GLY A 301 4.73 3.98 -9.08
C GLY A 301 4.00 4.34 -10.37
N ILE A 302 3.02 5.23 -10.24
CA ILE A 302 2.39 5.97 -11.33
C ILE A 302 3.48 6.77 -12.06
#